data_AF-A0A7M2T4T5-F1
#
_entry.id   AF-A0A7M2T4T5-F1
#
_cell.length_a   1.000
_cell.length_b   1.000
_cell.length_c   1.000
_cell.angle_alpha   90.00
_cell.angle_beta   90.00
_cell.angle_gamma   90.00
#
_symmetry.space_group_name_H-M   'P 1'
#
loop_
_entity.id
_entity.type
_entity.pdbx_description
1 polymer ?
#
loop_
_entity_poly.entity_id
_entity_poly.type
_entity_poly.pdbx_seq_one_letter_code
_entity_poly.pdbx_strand_id
1 'polypeptide(L)'
;MTDEDGTDGDWRADRIGSALRGENPTVLRRLNAGFAVIGDVQFLPGYSVLLVDDPAVQRLSQLPRSRRLAFLNDMDRLGEAVERACRRLDPAFRRVNPEILGNTDAYLHAHVWPRFDWEPADRVRLPVWLYPRDHWSDERYALGPRQDTLREAVGGELDRLPA
;
A
#
# COMPACT_ATOMS: atom_id res chain seq x y z
N MET A 1 34.07 1.52 -17.72
CA MET A 1 32.98 2.20 -16.99
C MET A 1 31.88 1.16 -16.96
N THR A 2 31.86 0.39 -15.89
CA THR A 2 31.09 -0.84 -15.79
C THR A 2 29.62 -0.51 -15.60
N ASP A 3 28.80 -1.00 -16.51
CA ASP A 3 27.38 -1.19 -16.33
C ASP A 3 27.19 -2.17 -15.16
N GLU A 4 26.97 -1.65 -13.96
CA GLU A 4 26.41 -2.42 -12.86
C GLU A 4 24.89 -2.30 -12.95
N ASP A 5 24.33 -2.98 -13.96
CA ASP A 5 22.92 -3.40 -13.93
C ASP A 5 22.87 -4.53 -12.89
N GLY A 6 22.86 -4.11 -11.62
CA GLY A 6 22.78 -4.99 -10.48
C GLY A 6 21.57 -5.87 -10.66
N THR A 7 21.77 -7.17 -10.42
CA THR A 7 20.70 -8.17 -10.35
C THR A 7 19.73 -7.80 -9.24
N ASP A 8 18.82 -6.86 -9.50
CA ASP A 8 17.66 -6.58 -8.68
C ASP A 8 16.75 -7.79 -8.87
N GLY A 9 16.93 -8.80 -8.02
CA GLY A 9 15.97 -9.89 -7.92
C GLY A 9 14.60 -9.23 -7.74
N ASP A 10 13.66 -9.49 -8.66
CA ASP A 10 12.39 -8.79 -8.76
C ASP A 10 11.74 -8.72 -7.37
N TRP A 11 11.81 -7.55 -6.73
CA TRP A 11 11.34 -7.34 -5.36
C TRP A 11 9.86 -7.72 -5.21
N ARG A 12 9.12 -7.79 -6.33
CA ARG A 12 7.73 -8.27 -6.38
C ARG A 12 7.59 -9.74 -6.04
N ALA A 13 8.61 -10.56 -6.34
CA ALA A 13 8.63 -11.98 -6.01
C ALA A 13 8.89 -12.24 -4.50
N ASP A 14 9.54 -11.31 -3.81
CA ASP A 14 9.81 -11.37 -2.37
C ASP A 14 9.62 -9.99 -1.72
N ARG A 15 8.35 -9.52 -1.62
CA ARG A 15 8.03 -8.16 -1.16
C ARG A 15 8.45 -7.89 0.27
N ILE A 16 8.26 -8.89 1.15
CA ILE A 16 8.57 -8.76 2.58
C ILE A 16 10.08 -8.88 2.79
N GLY A 17 10.75 -9.86 2.18
CA GLY A 17 12.19 -10.01 2.31
C GLY A 17 12.96 -8.84 1.69
N SER A 18 12.55 -8.34 0.52
CA SER A 18 13.15 -7.13 -0.06
C SER A 18 12.90 -5.89 0.80
N ALA A 19 11.74 -5.75 1.45
CA ALA A 19 11.50 -4.67 2.40
C ALA A 19 12.39 -4.79 3.67
N LEU A 20 12.60 -6.01 4.17
CA LEU A 20 13.52 -6.29 5.27
C LEU A 20 14.98 -5.96 4.93
N ARG A 21 15.40 -6.18 3.68
CA ARG A 21 16.75 -5.85 3.18
C ARG A 21 16.90 -4.38 2.77
N GLY A 22 15.82 -3.60 2.72
CA GLY A 22 15.84 -2.20 2.28
C GLY A 22 15.93 -2.03 0.76
N GLU A 23 15.64 -3.09 0.00
CA GLU A 23 15.72 -3.14 -1.47
C GLU A 23 14.39 -2.83 -2.13
N ASN A 24 13.26 -2.94 -1.41
CA ASN A 24 11.94 -2.73 -1.98
C ASN A 24 11.66 -1.23 -2.22
N PRO A 25 11.60 -0.76 -3.48
CA PRO A 25 11.47 0.65 -3.81
C PRO A 25 10.06 1.20 -3.53
N THR A 26 9.10 0.36 -3.16
CA THR A 26 7.74 0.80 -2.81
C THR A 26 7.58 1.18 -1.34
N VAL A 27 8.56 0.88 -0.49
CA VAL A 27 8.51 1.19 0.94
C VAL A 27 8.45 2.70 1.13
N LEU A 28 7.37 3.13 1.78
CA LEU A 28 7.20 4.49 2.27
C LEU A 28 7.89 4.60 3.63
N ARG A 29 7.51 3.75 4.59
CA ARG A 29 8.10 3.71 5.94
C ARG A 29 8.03 2.30 6.54
N ARG A 30 8.99 2.00 7.42
CA ARG A 30 8.84 0.91 8.40
C ARG A 30 8.01 1.42 9.57
N LEU A 31 7.01 0.64 9.98
CA LEU A 31 6.15 0.89 11.13
C LEU A 31 6.45 -0.15 12.24
N ASN A 32 5.58 -0.26 13.25
CA ASN A 32 5.83 -1.08 14.44
C ASN A 32 5.79 -2.59 14.15
N ALA A 33 4.90 -3.01 13.25
CA ALA A 33 4.60 -4.40 12.92
C ALA A 33 4.63 -4.71 11.43
N GLY A 34 5.12 -3.78 10.62
CA GLY A 34 5.12 -3.93 9.18
C GLY A 34 5.80 -2.82 8.40
N PHE A 35 5.58 -2.86 7.09
CA PHE A 35 6.04 -1.86 6.14
C PHE A 35 4.84 -1.23 5.44
N ALA A 36 4.72 0.08 5.55
CA ALA A 36 3.84 0.84 4.67
C ALA A 36 4.50 0.95 3.30
N VAL A 37 3.83 0.44 2.27
CA VAL A 37 4.28 0.50 0.88
C VAL A 37 3.22 1.16 -0.01
N ILE A 38 3.64 1.81 -1.08
CA ILE A 38 2.71 2.24 -2.14
C ILE A 38 2.39 1.06 -3.06
N GLY A 39 1.14 0.95 -3.51
CA GLY A 39 0.69 -0.14 -4.36
C GLY A 39 1.16 -0.03 -5.81
N ASP A 40 1.28 -1.18 -6.47
CA ASP A 40 1.80 -1.31 -7.85
C ASP A 40 0.95 -0.62 -8.92
N VAL A 41 -0.35 -0.50 -8.68
CA VAL A 41 -1.30 0.16 -9.57
C VAL A 41 -1.87 1.39 -8.90
N GLN A 42 -2.13 2.44 -9.66
CA GLN A 42 -2.47 3.76 -9.15
C GLN A 42 -3.66 4.36 -9.91
N PHE A 43 -4.57 3.51 -10.43
CA PHE A 43 -5.86 3.94 -11.00
C PHE A 43 -6.77 4.59 -9.95
N LEU A 44 -6.60 4.23 -8.69
CA LEU A 44 -7.02 5.00 -7.52
C LEU A 44 -5.73 5.54 -6.86
N PRO A 45 -5.33 6.79 -7.17
CA PRO A 45 -4.07 7.34 -6.69
C PRO A 45 -4.00 7.33 -5.17
N GLY A 46 -2.94 6.76 -4.62
CA GLY A 46 -2.69 6.70 -3.17
C GLY A 46 -2.99 5.32 -2.58
N TYR A 47 -3.42 4.37 -3.42
CA TYR A 47 -3.47 2.97 -3.04
C TYR A 47 -2.14 2.56 -2.41
N SER A 48 -2.25 2.08 -1.17
CA SER A 48 -1.12 1.69 -0.34
C SER A 48 -1.42 0.34 0.31
N VAL A 49 -0.36 -0.35 0.75
CA VAL A 49 -0.46 -1.66 1.40
C VAL A 49 0.40 -1.65 2.67
N LEU A 50 -0.13 -2.18 3.76
CA LEU A 50 0.68 -2.58 4.91
C LEU A 50 1.09 -4.03 4.73
N LEU A 51 2.38 -4.28 4.61
CA LEU A 51 2.97 -5.62 4.64
C LEU A 51 3.37 -5.99 6.06
N VAL A 52 3.09 -7.22 6.50
CA VAL A 52 3.70 -7.74 7.74
C VAL A 52 5.23 -7.81 7.58
N ASP A 53 5.96 -7.68 8.67
CA ASP A 53 7.43 -7.77 8.69
C ASP A 53 7.99 -9.20 8.89
N ASP A 54 7.14 -10.22 8.81
CA ASP A 54 7.49 -11.64 8.91
C ASP A 54 6.84 -12.43 7.75
N PRO A 55 7.64 -12.95 6.79
CA PRO A 55 7.10 -13.64 5.61
C PRO A 55 6.38 -14.95 5.93
N ALA A 56 6.54 -15.52 7.14
CA ALA A 56 5.82 -16.73 7.54
C ALA A 56 4.39 -16.45 8.01
N VAL A 57 4.04 -15.20 8.29
CA VAL A 57 2.71 -14.81 8.77
C VAL A 57 1.78 -14.59 7.59
N GLN A 58 0.71 -15.38 7.53
CA GLN A 58 -0.30 -15.40 6.47
C GLN A 58 -1.61 -14.72 6.88
N ARG A 59 -1.90 -14.64 8.18
CA ARG A 59 -3.17 -14.11 8.71
C ARG A 59 -3.01 -13.52 10.10
N LEU A 60 -3.90 -12.57 10.45
CA LEU A 60 -3.92 -11.92 11.76
C LEU A 60 -3.90 -12.92 12.93
N SER A 61 -4.60 -14.05 12.80
CA SER A 61 -4.74 -15.02 13.89
C SER A 61 -3.44 -15.77 14.23
N GLN A 62 -2.43 -15.75 13.36
CA GLN A 62 -1.11 -16.31 13.65
C GLN A 62 -0.24 -15.39 14.52
N LEU A 63 -0.50 -14.07 14.48
CA LEU A 63 0.23 -13.13 15.32
C LEU A 63 -0.20 -13.27 16.80
N PRO A 64 0.76 -13.21 17.75
CA PRO A 64 0.46 -12.97 19.16
C PRO A 64 -0.41 -11.72 19.34
N ARG A 65 -1.23 -11.68 20.39
CA ARG A 65 -2.22 -10.62 20.59
C ARG A 65 -1.63 -9.21 20.52
N SER A 66 -0.48 -8.98 21.16
CA SER A 66 0.22 -7.69 21.14
C SER A 66 0.62 -7.27 19.73
N ARG A 67 1.23 -8.19 18.97
CA ARG A 67 1.66 -7.97 17.57
C ARG A 67 0.49 -7.78 16.62
N ARG A 68 -0.61 -8.51 16.83
CA ARG A 68 -1.85 -8.31 16.08
C ARG A 68 -2.43 -6.91 16.28
N LEU A 69 -2.43 -6.42 17.52
CA LEU A 69 -2.89 -5.06 17.83
C LEU A 69 -1.98 -4.00 17.21
N ALA A 70 -0.66 -4.20 17.27
CA ALA A 70 0.30 -3.33 16.59
C ALA A 70 0.08 -3.28 15.07
N PHE A 71 -0.15 -4.43 14.42
CA PHE A 71 -0.45 -4.47 12.99
C PHE A 71 -1.74 -3.73 12.63
N LEU A 72 -2.80 -3.89 13.43
CA LEU A 72 -4.06 -3.18 13.21
C LEU A 72 -3.92 -1.66 13.44
N ASN A 73 -3.11 -1.26 14.41
CA ASN A 73 -2.77 0.15 14.66
C ASN A 73 -1.96 0.74 13.50
N ASP A 74 -0.97 0.01 12.98
CA ASP A 74 -0.21 0.42 11.80
C ASP A 74 -1.09 0.55 10.55
N MET A 75 -2.09 -0.34 10.39
CA MET A 75 -3.05 -0.28 9.29
C MET A 75 -3.92 0.98 9.40
N ASP A 76 -4.40 1.29 10.61
CA ASP A 76 -5.16 2.50 10.89
C ASP A 76 -4.32 3.76 10.59
N ARG A 77 -3.07 3.80 11.08
CA ARG A 77 -2.13 4.89 10.84
C ARG A 77 -1.83 5.09 9.34
N LEU A 78 -1.65 4.00 8.58
CA LEU A 78 -1.52 4.08 7.13
C LEU A 78 -2.79 4.62 6.47
N GLY A 79 -3.95 4.15 6.92
CA GLY A 79 -5.26 4.64 6.47
C GLY A 79 -5.41 6.15 6.66
N GLU A 80 -5.07 6.65 7.85
CA GLU A 80 -5.13 8.07 8.17
C GLU A 80 -4.11 8.89 7.35
N ALA A 81 -2.89 8.38 7.18
CA ALA A 81 -1.87 9.05 6.36
C ALA A 81 -2.33 9.19 4.90
N VAL A 82 -2.90 8.12 4.32
CA VAL A 82 -3.46 8.12 2.96
C VAL A 82 -4.65 9.08 2.87
N GLU A 83 -5.56 9.08 3.85
CA GLU A 83 -6.68 10.00 3.90
C GLU A 83 -6.22 11.46 3.91
N ARG A 84 -5.30 11.83 4.81
CA ARG A 84 -4.79 13.20 4.94
C ARG A 84 -4.07 13.66 3.67
N ALA A 85 -3.23 12.80 3.10
CA ALA A 85 -2.51 13.08 1.86
C ALA A 85 -3.46 13.25 0.67
N CYS A 86 -4.38 12.31 0.46
CA CYS A 86 -5.31 12.33 -0.67
C CYS A 86 -6.30 13.49 -0.58
N ARG A 87 -6.87 13.75 0.61
CA ARG A 87 -7.77 14.91 0.83
C ARG A 87 -7.09 16.24 0.52
N ARG A 88 -5.78 16.34 0.78
CA ARG A 88 -5.00 17.55 0.48
C ARG A 88 -4.68 17.68 -1.01
N LEU A 89 -4.47 16.57 -1.71
CA LEU A 89 -4.02 16.56 -3.11
C LEU A 89 -5.15 16.51 -4.13
N ASP A 90 -6.31 15.95 -3.77
CA ASP A 90 -7.47 15.84 -4.64
C ASP A 90 -8.76 16.21 -3.87
N PRO A 91 -9.45 17.31 -4.26
CA PRO A 91 -10.69 17.74 -3.61
C PRO A 91 -11.85 16.75 -3.81
N ALA A 92 -11.75 15.81 -4.76
CA ALA A 92 -12.73 14.76 -4.96
C ALA A 92 -12.54 13.55 -4.04
N PHE A 93 -11.54 13.57 -3.14
CA PHE A 93 -11.36 12.50 -2.16
C PHE A 93 -12.64 12.30 -1.34
N ARG A 94 -13.10 11.05 -1.29
CA ARG A 94 -14.36 10.65 -0.67
C ARG A 94 -14.16 9.97 0.69
N ARG A 95 -13.32 8.94 0.73
CA ARG A 95 -13.06 8.10 1.93
C ARG A 95 -11.91 7.12 1.69
N VAL A 96 -11.48 6.42 2.73
CA VAL A 96 -10.60 5.24 2.62
C VAL A 96 -11.38 3.94 2.84
N ASN A 97 -10.96 2.86 2.16
CA ASN A 97 -11.40 1.48 2.39
C ASN A 97 -10.18 0.63 2.83
N PRO A 98 -10.13 0.17 4.10
CA PRO A 98 -9.16 -0.83 4.53
C PRO A 98 -9.67 -2.26 4.24
N GLU A 99 -8.82 -3.11 3.68
CA GLU A 99 -9.19 -4.50 3.33
C GLU A 99 -8.06 -5.47 3.70
N ILE A 100 -8.37 -6.54 4.43
CA ILE A 100 -7.44 -7.65 4.68
C ILE A 100 -8.03 -8.88 4.00
N LEU A 101 -7.36 -9.36 2.94
CA LEU A 101 -7.80 -10.48 2.12
C LEU A 101 -6.81 -11.65 2.22
N GLY A 102 -5.92 -11.81 1.23
CA GLY A 102 -4.88 -12.85 1.23
C GLY A 102 -5.22 -14.12 0.44
N ASN A 103 -6.20 -14.09 -0.47
CA ASN A 103 -6.53 -15.27 -1.30
C ASN A 103 -5.50 -15.51 -2.42
N THR A 104 -4.94 -14.45 -3.00
CA THR A 104 -3.95 -14.55 -4.09
C THR A 104 -2.54 -14.72 -3.52
N ASP A 105 -2.15 -13.83 -2.61
CA ASP A 105 -0.85 -13.85 -1.96
C ASP A 105 -1.01 -14.23 -0.49
N ALA A 106 -0.45 -15.39 -0.11
CA ALA A 106 -0.65 -16.01 1.20
C ALA A 106 0.29 -15.47 2.29
N TYR A 107 0.49 -14.15 2.35
CA TYR A 107 1.13 -13.46 3.48
C TYR A 107 0.17 -12.40 4.04
N LEU A 108 0.29 -12.04 5.32
CA LEU A 108 -0.58 -11.03 5.93
C LEU A 108 -0.24 -9.65 5.37
N HIS A 109 -1.24 -9.04 4.73
CA HIS A 109 -1.18 -7.67 4.27
C HIS A 109 -2.55 -7.00 4.35
N ALA A 110 -2.56 -5.68 4.49
CA ALA A 110 -3.77 -4.88 4.50
C ALA A 110 -3.70 -3.84 3.38
N HIS A 111 -4.69 -3.83 2.51
CA HIS A 111 -4.86 -2.82 1.48
C HIS A 111 -5.52 -1.56 2.07
N VAL A 112 -5.07 -0.40 1.62
CA VAL A 112 -5.63 0.91 1.95
C VAL A 112 -5.97 1.62 0.64
N TRP A 113 -7.26 1.66 0.32
CA TRP A 113 -7.77 2.21 -0.92
C TRP A 113 -8.44 3.57 -0.71
N PRO A 114 -7.83 4.69 -1.17
CA PRO A 114 -8.55 5.95 -1.27
C PRO A 114 -9.61 5.84 -2.37
N ARG A 115 -10.79 6.39 -2.08
CA ARG A 115 -11.96 6.44 -2.96
C ARG A 115 -12.26 7.88 -3.33
N PHE A 116 -12.84 8.12 -4.50
CA PHE A 116 -13.04 9.44 -5.06
C PHE A 116 -14.42 9.61 -5.68
N ASP A 117 -14.95 10.82 -5.67
CA ASP A 117 -16.27 11.14 -6.23
C ASP A 117 -16.28 11.15 -7.78
N TRP A 118 -15.11 11.20 -8.42
CA TRP A 118 -14.98 11.04 -9.88
C TRP A 118 -15.03 9.58 -10.33
N GLU A 119 -14.99 8.61 -9.41
CA GLU A 119 -15.12 7.20 -9.76
C GLU A 119 -16.44 6.93 -10.51
N PRO A 120 -16.47 6.02 -11.50
CA PRO A 120 -17.70 5.69 -12.21
C PRO A 120 -18.84 5.29 -11.25
N ALA A 121 -20.06 5.77 -11.52
CA ALA A 121 -21.20 5.56 -10.62
C ALA A 121 -21.55 4.08 -10.39
N ASP A 122 -21.22 3.20 -11.35
CA ASP A 122 -21.36 1.76 -11.25
C ASP A 122 -20.22 1.08 -10.46
N ARG A 123 -19.16 1.80 -10.08
CA ARG A 123 -17.98 1.29 -9.37
C ARG A 123 -17.79 1.87 -7.97
N VAL A 124 -18.11 3.15 -7.75
CA VAL A 124 -17.81 3.87 -6.50
C VAL A 124 -18.43 3.23 -5.24
N ARG A 125 -19.52 2.46 -5.41
CA ARG A 125 -20.21 1.75 -4.31
C ARG A 125 -19.81 0.28 -4.17
N LEU A 126 -18.97 -0.21 -5.07
CA LEU A 126 -18.53 -1.60 -5.10
C LEU A 126 -17.12 -1.74 -4.51
N PRO A 127 -16.73 -2.96 -4.10
CA PRO A 127 -15.35 -3.27 -3.80
C PRO A 127 -14.43 -3.04 -5.00
N VAL A 128 -13.20 -2.63 -4.73
CA VAL A 128 -12.25 -2.22 -5.77
C VAL A 128 -11.88 -3.36 -6.73
N TRP A 129 -11.87 -4.62 -6.27
CA TRP A 129 -11.57 -5.78 -7.14
C TRP A 129 -12.61 -6.03 -8.24
N LEU A 130 -13.74 -5.32 -8.21
CA LEU A 130 -14.70 -5.32 -9.32
C LEU A 130 -14.38 -4.28 -10.40
N TYR A 131 -13.31 -3.48 -10.29
CA TYR A 131 -12.84 -2.68 -11.43
C TYR A 131 -12.44 -3.59 -12.61
N PRO A 132 -12.64 -3.14 -13.87
CA PRO A 132 -12.29 -3.95 -15.03
C PRO A 132 -10.78 -4.28 -15.06
N ARG A 133 -10.44 -5.42 -15.67
CA ARG A 133 -9.09 -6.01 -15.60
C ARG A 133 -7.98 -5.07 -16.10
N ASP A 134 -8.29 -4.23 -17.08
CA ASP A 134 -7.37 -3.23 -17.63
C ASP A 134 -6.84 -2.25 -16.57
N HIS A 135 -7.62 -1.91 -15.54
CA HIS A 135 -7.17 -1.05 -14.43
C HIS A 135 -6.00 -1.66 -13.65
N TRP A 136 -5.89 -2.99 -13.67
CA TRP A 136 -4.88 -3.75 -12.95
C TRP A 136 -3.64 -4.08 -13.79
N SER A 137 -3.72 -3.98 -15.11
CA SER A 137 -2.65 -4.42 -16.02
C SER A 137 -2.13 -3.36 -16.99
N ASP A 138 -2.88 -2.29 -17.22
CA ASP A 138 -2.51 -1.23 -18.15
C ASP A 138 -1.39 -0.35 -17.58
N GLU A 139 -0.34 -0.12 -18.36
CA GLU A 139 0.86 0.62 -17.98
C GLU A 139 0.55 2.07 -17.56
N ARG A 140 -0.54 2.66 -18.09
CA ARG A 140 -0.98 3.99 -17.67
C ARG A 140 -1.27 4.10 -16.18
N TYR A 141 -1.65 2.98 -15.55
CA TYR A 141 -1.93 2.89 -14.12
C TYR A 141 -0.77 2.31 -13.32
N ALA A 142 0.30 1.85 -13.96
CA ALA A 142 1.47 1.36 -13.24
C ALA A 142 2.09 2.49 -12.40
N LEU A 143 2.55 2.12 -11.21
CA LEU A 143 3.35 2.98 -10.35
C LEU A 143 4.57 3.52 -11.10
N GLY A 144 4.81 4.82 -11.01
CA GLY A 144 6.00 5.46 -11.56
C GLY A 144 6.22 6.86 -10.98
N PRO A 145 7.12 7.66 -11.60
CA PRO A 145 7.47 8.99 -11.10
C PRO A 145 6.28 9.96 -10.96
N ARG A 146 5.16 9.71 -11.67
CA ARG A 146 3.93 10.51 -11.54
C ARG A 146 3.33 10.49 -10.14
N GLN A 147 3.69 9.51 -9.31
CA GLN A 147 3.22 9.39 -7.94
C GLN A 147 4.22 9.88 -6.89
N ASP A 148 5.36 10.48 -7.26
CA ASP A 148 6.38 10.92 -6.29
C ASP A 148 5.81 11.93 -5.27
N THR A 149 5.07 12.94 -5.73
CA THR A 149 4.39 13.91 -4.84
C THR A 149 3.43 13.23 -3.87
N LEU A 150 2.75 12.18 -4.31
CA LEU A 150 1.81 11.44 -3.48
C LEU A 150 2.54 10.54 -2.47
N ARG A 151 3.64 9.89 -2.89
CA ARG A 151 4.51 9.09 -2.03
C ARG A 151 5.11 9.94 -0.92
N GLU A 152 5.65 11.11 -1.27
CA GLU A 152 6.17 12.09 -0.31
C GLU A 152 5.09 12.57 0.64
N ALA A 153 3.88 12.86 0.13
CA ALA A 153 2.76 13.27 0.95
C ALA A 153 2.38 12.20 1.99
N VAL A 154 2.17 10.95 1.58
CA VAL A 154 1.81 9.86 2.49
C VAL A 154 2.94 9.58 3.48
N GLY A 155 4.19 9.52 3.02
CA GLY A 155 5.36 9.35 3.89
C GLY A 155 5.48 10.46 4.93
N GLY A 156 5.25 11.71 4.53
CA GLY A 156 5.26 12.86 5.44
C GLY A 156 4.11 12.87 6.45
N GLU A 157 2.92 12.37 6.09
CA GLU A 157 1.84 12.18 7.07
C GLU A 157 2.18 11.05 8.06
N LEU A 158 2.76 9.94 7.59
CA LEU A 158 3.22 8.85 8.46
C LEU A 158 4.24 9.35 9.49
N ASP A 159 5.18 10.21 9.10
CA ASP A 159 6.19 10.77 10.00
C ASP A 159 5.60 11.69 11.09
N ARG A 160 4.44 12.31 10.85
CA ARG A 160 3.77 13.21 11.81
C ARG A 160 2.78 12.49 12.72
N LEU A 161 2.19 11.39 12.26
CA LEU A 161 1.25 10.61 13.05
C LEU A 161 1.97 9.86 14.16
N PRO A 162 1.42 9.82 15.39
CA PRO A 162 1.99 9.07 16.49
C PRO A 162 2.03 7.57 16.17
N ALA A 163 2.98 6.88 16.80
CA ALA A 163 3.13 5.43 16.72
C ALA A 163 2.17 4.71 17.66
#